data_AF-A0A958YWK7-F1
#
_entry.id   AF-A0A958YWK7-F1
#
_cell.length_a   1.000
_cell.length_b   1.000
_cell.length_c   1.000
_cell.angle_alpha   90.00
_cell.angle_beta   90.00
_cell.angle_gamma   90.00
#
_symmetry.space_group_name_H-M   'P 1'
#
loop_
_entity.id
_entity.type
_entity.pdbx_description
1 polymer ?
#
loop_
_entity_poly.entity_id
_entity_poly.type
_entity_poly.pdbx_seq_one_letter_code
_entity_poly.pdbx_strand_id
1 'polypeptide(L)'
;MLKRFFMVAFFLKGFLLSSQVGINTTSPNAILDISASNAATPNNTDGILIPKIDAFPAVNPGAAQNGMMVFLTTTIGVNTPGFYYWEQATTSWKSVGSGAKKINDLSDGKSDITGYSTYLGTGSGQSDASPSTTFNTGLGFNTLFSNTTGASNVAIGHESILNNTTGNENIGVGVASLYSNTTGQRNLSMGWTSMYNNTIGSNNIALGYRTLSSNTASSNLAIGNESLLNNTTGSLNL
;
A
#
# COMPACT_ATOMS: atom_id res chain seq x y z
N MET A 1 -20.98 86.49 32.56
CA MET A 1 -20.69 85.04 32.66
C MET A 1 -20.32 84.52 31.28
N LEU A 2 -19.06 84.09 31.11
CA LEU A 2 -18.58 83.42 29.90
C LEU A 2 -19.18 82.00 29.83
N LYS A 3 -19.77 81.60 28.70
CA LYS A 3 -20.06 80.19 28.41
C LYS A 3 -19.23 79.79 27.19
N ARG A 4 -18.17 79.00 27.43
CA ARG A 4 -17.34 78.40 26.39
C ARG A 4 -18.00 77.09 25.95
N PHE A 5 -18.27 76.94 24.66
CA PHE A 5 -18.73 75.70 24.05
C PHE A 5 -17.52 74.80 23.78
N PHE A 6 -17.43 73.65 24.45
CA PHE A 6 -16.44 72.60 24.15
C PHE A 6 -17.07 71.63 23.15
N MET A 7 -16.50 71.54 21.95
CA MET A 7 -16.88 70.56 20.94
C MET A 7 -16.06 69.28 21.17
N VAL A 8 -16.69 68.25 21.75
CA VAL A 8 -16.07 66.94 21.95
C VAL A 8 -16.23 66.13 20.65
N ALA A 9 -15.12 65.87 19.97
CA ALA A 9 -15.08 64.98 18.81
C ALA A 9 -15.13 63.51 19.29
N PHE A 10 -16.23 62.81 19.01
CA PHE A 10 -16.36 61.37 19.24
C PHE A 10 -15.68 60.60 18.09
N PHE A 11 -14.48 60.05 18.33
CA PHE A 11 -13.89 59.05 17.43
C PHE A 11 -14.57 57.71 17.66
N LEU A 12 -15.52 57.36 16.80
CA LEU A 12 -16.13 56.03 16.77
C LEU A 12 -15.11 55.05 16.16
N LYS A 13 -14.30 54.40 17.01
CA LYS A 13 -13.51 53.23 16.58
C LYS A 13 -14.50 52.09 16.30
N GLY A 14 -14.79 51.84 15.02
CA GLY A 14 -15.51 50.65 14.60
C GLY A 14 -14.67 49.41 14.95
N PHE A 15 -15.14 48.61 15.91
CA PHE A 15 -14.61 47.27 16.12
C PHE A 15 -15.14 46.38 15.00
N LEU A 16 -14.25 45.91 14.12
CA LEU A 16 -14.54 44.78 13.24
C LEU A 16 -14.54 43.52 14.11
N LEU A 17 -15.71 43.11 14.61
CA LEU A 17 -15.90 41.80 15.22
C LEU A 17 -16.19 40.80 14.10
N SER A 18 -15.23 39.93 13.80
CA SER A 18 -15.49 38.73 13.00
C SER A 18 -16.36 37.79 13.83
N SER A 19 -17.56 37.47 13.35
CA SER A 19 -18.41 36.44 13.97
C SER A 19 -17.84 35.06 13.64
N GLN A 20 -17.21 34.40 14.61
CA GLN A 20 -16.95 32.97 14.58
C GLN A 20 -18.01 32.30 15.46
N VAL A 21 -18.67 31.27 14.95
CA VAL A 21 -19.71 30.55 15.68
C VAL A 21 -19.07 29.33 16.34
N GLY A 22 -18.75 29.45 17.62
CA GLY A 22 -18.47 28.30 18.46
C GLY A 22 -19.78 27.69 18.96
N ILE A 23 -19.88 26.36 18.95
CA ILE A 23 -20.94 25.66 19.71
C ILE A 23 -20.25 25.07 20.93
N ASN A 24 -20.64 25.55 22.12
CA ASN A 24 -20.08 25.14 23.41
C ASN A 24 -18.59 25.51 23.63
N THR A 25 -18.08 26.54 22.95
CA THR A 25 -16.75 27.15 23.18
C THR A 25 -16.84 28.67 23.12
N THR A 26 -16.09 29.36 23.99
CA THR A 26 -16.03 30.84 24.06
C THR A 26 -14.87 31.44 23.28
N SER A 27 -14.02 30.61 22.67
CA SER A 27 -12.88 31.03 21.85
C SER A 27 -12.71 30.06 20.68
N PRO A 28 -13.64 30.10 19.71
CA PRO A 28 -13.62 29.18 18.58
C PRO A 28 -12.33 29.35 17.77
N ASN A 29 -11.63 28.25 17.52
CA ASN A 29 -10.39 28.24 16.72
C ASN A 29 -10.67 28.21 15.21
N ALA A 30 -11.93 28.03 14.81
CA ALA A 30 -12.38 27.91 13.43
C ALA A 30 -13.81 28.46 13.26
N ILE A 31 -14.29 28.48 12.01
CA ILE A 31 -15.66 28.91 11.66
C ILE A 31 -16.73 28.05 12.34
N LEU A 32 -16.45 26.75 12.51
CA LEU A 32 -17.21 25.82 13.34
C LEU A 32 -16.22 25.12 14.28
N ASP A 33 -16.29 25.47 15.56
CA ASP A 33 -15.55 24.80 16.61
C ASP A 33 -16.57 24.14 17.56
N ILE A 34 -16.58 22.81 17.54
CA ILE A 34 -17.42 21.97 18.41
C ILE A 34 -16.47 21.27 19.38
N SER A 35 -16.52 21.71 20.63
CA SER A 35 -15.73 21.13 21.70
C SER A 35 -16.57 20.12 22.50
N ALA A 36 -15.94 19.01 22.90
CA ALA A 36 -16.56 18.07 23.84
C ALA A 36 -16.91 18.78 25.15
N SER A 37 -17.92 18.30 25.87
CA SER A 37 -18.31 18.84 27.17
C SER A 37 -17.15 18.89 28.18
N ASN A 38 -16.24 17.92 28.10
CA ASN A 38 -14.92 17.94 28.75
C ASN A 38 -13.94 17.10 27.93
N ALA A 39 -12.86 17.71 27.44
CA ALA A 39 -11.87 17.02 26.60
C ALA A 39 -11.11 15.89 27.32
N ALA A 40 -10.96 15.97 28.65
CA ALA A 40 -10.31 14.93 29.44
C ALA A 40 -11.26 13.79 29.85
N THR A 41 -12.57 14.07 29.96
CA THR A 41 -13.61 13.11 30.35
C THR A 41 -14.92 13.36 29.58
N PRO A 42 -15.00 13.00 28.29
CA PRO A 42 -16.16 13.33 27.46
C PRO A 42 -17.41 12.55 27.89
N ASN A 43 -18.57 13.17 27.72
CA ASN A 43 -19.87 12.52 27.87
C ASN A 43 -20.13 11.57 26.69
N ASN A 44 -20.98 10.55 26.89
CA ASN A 44 -21.40 9.63 25.82
C ASN A 44 -22.26 10.29 24.72
N THR A 45 -22.62 11.56 24.89
CA THR A 45 -23.33 12.39 23.90
C THR A 45 -22.41 13.39 23.20
N ASP A 46 -21.11 13.45 23.55
CA ASP A 46 -20.16 14.32 22.86
C ASP A 46 -19.84 13.74 21.47
N GLY A 47 -20.11 14.51 20.42
CA GLY A 47 -19.86 14.11 19.04
C GLY A 47 -20.71 14.87 18.03
N ILE A 48 -20.58 14.51 16.76
CA ILE A 48 -21.38 15.08 15.67
C ILE A 48 -22.14 13.94 14.99
N LEU A 49 -23.46 14.01 14.97
CA LEU A 49 -24.29 13.13 14.14
C LEU A 49 -24.37 13.71 12.73
N ILE A 50 -23.63 13.10 11.82
CA ILE A 50 -23.77 13.33 10.38
C ILE A 50 -25.10 12.71 9.91
N PRO A 51 -25.83 13.34 8.96
CA PRO A 51 -27.09 12.78 8.45
C PRO A 51 -26.96 11.32 8.02
N LYS A 52 -27.82 10.48 8.58
CA LYS A 52 -27.93 9.06 8.23
C LYS A 52 -28.91 8.90 7.08
N ILE A 53 -28.53 8.10 6.08
CA ILE A 53 -29.35 7.83 4.90
C ILE A 53 -29.41 6.32 4.64
N ASP A 54 -30.61 5.80 4.35
CA ASP A 54 -30.79 4.42 3.90
C ASP A 54 -30.63 4.27 2.38
N ALA A 55 -30.53 5.41 1.67
CA ALA A 55 -30.26 5.47 0.24
C ALA A 55 -29.60 6.79 -0.15
N PHE A 56 -28.73 6.75 -1.16
CA PHE A 56 -28.23 7.99 -1.77
C PHE A 56 -29.39 8.74 -2.46
N PRO A 57 -29.34 10.08 -2.50
CA PRO A 57 -30.36 10.88 -3.17
C PRO A 57 -30.59 10.43 -4.62
N ALA A 58 -31.87 10.32 -5.02
CA ALA A 58 -32.24 9.97 -6.40
C ALA A 58 -31.75 11.01 -7.42
N VAL A 59 -31.59 12.27 -6.98
CA VAL A 59 -30.95 13.34 -7.74
C VAL A 59 -29.62 13.65 -7.07
N ASN A 60 -28.54 13.53 -7.85
CA ASN A 60 -27.18 13.80 -7.37
C ASN A 60 -27.06 15.25 -6.84
N PRO A 61 -26.35 15.48 -5.72
CA PRO A 61 -26.07 16.82 -5.21
C PRO A 61 -25.30 17.68 -6.24
N GLY A 62 -25.43 19.00 -6.12
CA GLY A 62 -24.75 19.95 -7.00
C GLY A 62 -23.37 20.37 -6.50
N ALA A 63 -22.70 21.26 -7.24
CA ALA A 63 -21.36 21.73 -6.90
C ALA A 63 -21.26 22.41 -5.53
N ALA A 64 -22.35 23.05 -5.08
CA ALA A 64 -22.43 23.66 -3.75
C ALA A 64 -22.38 22.64 -2.60
N GLN A 65 -22.64 21.35 -2.87
CA GLN A 65 -22.60 20.27 -1.90
C GLN A 65 -21.29 19.46 -1.96
N ASN A 66 -20.28 19.89 -2.73
CA ASN A 66 -18.99 19.18 -2.76
C ASN A 66 -18.39 19.08 -1.35
N GLY A 67 -18.04 17.88 -0.91
CA GLY A 67 -17.58 17.59 0.45
C GLY A 67 -18.70 17.33 1.47
N MET A 68 -19.98 17.39 1.08
CA MET A 68 -21.11 17.04 1.94
C MET A 68 -21.00 15.61 2.42
N MET A 69 -21.03 15.40 3.73
CA MET A 69 -20.92 14.07 4.34
C MET A 69 -22.28 13.49 4.71
N VAL A 70 -22.41 12.18 4.56
CA VAL A 70 -23.55 11.36 4.99
C VAL A 70 -23.04 10.06 5.58
N PHE A 71 -23.85 9.41 6.41
CA PHE A 71 -23.60 8.04 6.85
C PHE A 71 -24.63 7.12 6.20
N LEU A 72 -24.17 6.23 5.31
CA LEU A 72 -25.02 5.22 4.69
C LEU A 72 -25.29 4.11 5.72
N THR A 73 -26.55 3.78 5.96
CA THR A 73 -26.98 2.78 6.97
C THR A 73 -27.24 1.40 6.40
N THR A 74 -27.40 1.28 5.08
CA THR A 74 -27.74 0.04 4.37
C THR A 74 -26.77 -0.22 3.21
N THR A 75 -26.59 -1.48 2.80
CA THR A 75 -25.76 -1.79 1.62
C THR A 75 -26.52 -1.48 0.34
N ILE A 76 -25.90 -0.75 -0.60
CA ILE A 76 -26.48 -0.40 -1.90
C ILE A 76 -25.47 -0.69 -3.01
N GLY A 77 -25.73 -1.73 -3.79
CA GLY A 77 -24.78 -2.21 -4.80
C GLY A 77 -23.45 -2.61 -4.13
N VAL A 78 -22.37 -1.93 -4.50
CA VAL A 78 -21.02 -2.14 -3.95
C VAL A 78 -20.71 -1.29 -2.71
N ASN A 79 -21.61 -0.38 -2.34
CA ASN A 79 -21.41 0.54 -1.22
C ASN A 79 -21.97 -0.09 0.06
N THR A 80 -21.12 -0.36 1.05
CA THR A 80 -21.52 -0.87 2.36
C THR A 80 -21.82 0.28 3.33
N PRO A 81 -22.54 0.03 4.44
CA PRO A 81 -22.74 1.05 5.47
C PRO A 81 -21.44 1.70 5.92
N GLY A 82 -21.45 3.02 6.10
CA GLY A 82 -20.25 3.80 6.42
C GLY A 82 -20.38 5.27 6.10
N PHE A 83 -19.32 6.03 6.38
CA PHE A 83 -19.25 7.45 6.02
C PHE A 83 -18.99 7.61 4.52
N TYR A 84 -19.74 8.50 3.88
CA TYR A 84 -19.53 8.91 2.50
C TYR A 84 -19.49 10.43 2.40
N TYR A 85 -18.75 10.95 1.43
CA TYR A 85 -18.81 12.35 1.04
C TYR A 85 -19.17 12.49 -0.44
N TRP A 86 -19.87 13.57 -0.78
CA TRP A 86 -20.16 13.91 -2.17
C TRP A 86 -18.92 14.50 -2.82
N GLU A 87 -18.45 13.90 -3.91
CA GLU A 87 -17.37 14.43 -4.72
C GLU A 87 -17.94 14.95 -6.05
N GLN A 88 -18.02 16.28 -6.19
CA GLN A 88 -18.55 16.92 -7.39
C GLN A 88 -17.70 16.61 -8.62
N ALA A 89 -16.37 16.52 -8.48
CA ALA A 89 -15.46 16.28 -9.59
C ALA A 89 -15.77 14.96 -10.34
N THR A 90 -16.21 13.94 -9.61
CA THR A 90 -16.60 12.64 -10.18
C THR A 90 -18.11 12.40 -10.15
N THR A 91 -18.90 13.38 -9.68
CA THR A 91 -20.35 13.29 -9.47
C THR A 91 -20.75 11.99 -8.76
N SER A 92 -19.99 11.62 -7.72
CA SER A 92 -20.19 10.34 -7.03
C SER A 92 -19.99 10.45 -5.52
N TRP A 93 -20.64 9.55 -4.79
CA TRP A 93 -20.42 9.36 -3.36
C TRP A 93 -19.16 8.53 -3.11
N LYS A 94 -18.25 9.04 -2.28
CA LYS A 94 -16.99 8.39 -1.91
C LYS A 94 -16.99 7.96 -0.46
N SER A 95 -16.69 6.70 -0.20
CA SER A 95 -16.52 6.19 1.16
C SER A 95 -15.31 6.84 1.84
N VAL A 96 -15.48 7.33 3.07
CA VAL A 96 -14.38 7.75 3.94
C VAL A 96 -13.78 6.50 4.58
N GLY A 97 -12.49 6.25 4.39
CA GLY A 97 -11.76 5.17 5.06
C GLY A 97 -11.86 3.78 4.43
N SER A 98 -12.19 3.64 3.13
CA SER A 98 -12.07 2.33 2.50
C SER A 98 -10.60 1.95 2.34
N GLY A 99 -10.19 0.83 2.94
CA GLY A 99 -8.85 0.24 2.75
C GLY A 99 -8.55 -0.11 1.30
N ALA A 100 -7.38 -0.71 1.08
CA ALA A 100 -6.87 -1.05 -0.25
C ALA A 100 -7.89 -1.86 -1.06
N LYS A 101 -8.41 -1.29 -2.16
CA LYS A 101 -9.33 -1.95 -3.11
C LYS A 101 -8.59 -2.71 -4.19
N LYS A 102 -7.30 -2.41 -4.35
CA LYS A 102 -6.35 -3.06 -5.25
C LYS A 102 -5.02 -3.29 -4.53
N ILE A 103 -4.20 -4.20 -5.01
CA ILE A 103 -2.87 -4.47 -4.42
C ILE A 103 -2.01 -3.21 -4.38
N ASN A 104 -2.09 -2.34 -5.39
CA ASN A 104 -1.36 -1.08 -5.43
C ASN A 104 -1.93 0.03 -4.53
N ASP A 105 -3.07 -0.20 -3.87
CA ASP A 105 -3.55 0.68 -2.80
C ASP A 105 -2.88 0.35 -1.45
N LEU A 106 -2.23 -0.83 -1.33
CA LEU A 106 -1.30 -1.10 -0.25
C LEU A 106 -0.04 -0.27 -0.50
N SER A 107 0.45 0.43 0.52
CA SER A 107 1.65 1.28 0.39
C SER A 107 2.89 0.52 -0.10
N ASP A 108 2.93 -0.79 0.14
CA ASP A 108 4.01 -1.73 -0.19
C ASP A 108 3.57 -2.82 -1.17
N GLY A 109 2.37 -2.71 -1.76
CA GLY A 109 1.89 -3.61 -2.80
C GLY A 109 2.04 -3.00 -4.18
N LYS A 110 2.37 -3.82 -5.19
CA LYS A 110 2.51 -3.41 -6.59
C LYS A 110 1.93 -4.50 -7.50
N SER A 111 1.19 -4.09 -8.52
CA SER A 111 0.95 -4.91 -9.72
C SER A 111 1.81 -4.35 -10.86
N ASP A 112 2.24 -5.20 -11.81
CA ASP A 112 2.94 -4.73 -13.00
C ASP A 112 2.01 -3.94 -13.96
N ILE A 113 2.60 -3.37 -15.02
CA ILE A 113 1.88 -2.50 -15.97
C ILE A 113 0.73 -3.22 -16.70
N THR A 114 0.81 -4.55 -16.80
CA THR A 114 -0.19 -5.39 -17.47
C THR A 114 -1.21 -6.00 -16.50
N GLY A 115 -0.93 -5.95 -15.20
CA GLY A 115 -1.72 -6.60 -14.15
C GLY A 115 -1.48 -8.11 -14.03
N TYR A 116 -0.50 -8.68 -14.73
CA TYR A 116 -0.18 -10.10 -14.70
C TYR A 116 0.76 -10.50 -13.57
N SER A 117 1.50 -9.56 -12.98
CA SER A 117 2.40 -9.81 -11.85
C SER A 117 1.85 -9.24 -10.55
N THR A 118 2.13 -9.91 -9.44
CA THR A 118 1.72 -9.51 -8.08
C THR A 118 2.92 -9.43 -7.16
N TYR A 119 3.11 -8.27 -6.52
CA TYR A 119 4.19 -8.00 -5.59
C TYR A 119 3.64 -7.45 -4.28
N LEU A 120 4.10 -8.01 -3.16
CA LEU A 120 3.70 -7.63 -1.81
C LEU A 120 4.93 -7.56 -0.91
N GLY A 121 5.19 -6.38 -0.35
CA GLY A 121 6.31 -6.10 0.54
C GLY A 121 7.28 -5.07 -0.05
N THR A 122 7.94 -4.31 0.83
CA THR A 122 8.86 -3.25 0.44
C THR A 122 9.96 -3.75 -0.50
N GLY A 123 10.10 -3.09 -1.66
CA GLY A 123 11.09 -3.42 -2.69
C GLY A 123 10.76 -4.64 -3.55
N SER A 124 9.62 -5.30 -3.33
CA SER A 124 9.19 -6.43 -4.16
C SER A 124 8.91 -5.98 -5.60
N GLY A 125 9.53 -6.63 -6.58
CA GLY A 125 9.37 -6.29 -8.00
C GLY A 125 9.81 -4.87 -8.39
N GLN A 126 10.77 -4.29 -7.66
CA GLN A 126 11.15 -2.88 -7.84
C GLN A 126 11.63 -2.56 -9.27
N SER A 127 12.44 -3.44 -9.88
CA SER A 127 12.98 -3.27 -11.23
C SER A 127 12.06 -3.77 -12.35
N ASP A 128 10.84 -4.20 -12.02
CA ASP A 128 9.83 -4.55 -13.01
C ASP A 128 9.34 -3.28 -13.72
N ALA A 129 9.84 -3.08 -14.95
CA ALA A 129 9.61 -1.90 -15.78
C ALA A 129 9.19 -2.23 -17.22
N SER A 130 9.11 -3.51 -17.61
CA SER A 130 8.85 -3.92 -18.99
C SER A 130 7.51 -4.67 -19.12
N PRO A 131 6.72 -4.44 -20.18
CA PRO A 131 5.54 -5.25 -20.51
C PRO A 131 5.84 -6.73 -20.75
N SER A 132 7.11 -7.12 -20.93
CA SER A 132 7.53 -8.51 -21.07
C SER A 132 7.80 -9.20 -19.72
N THR A 133 7.84 -8.46 -18.62
CA THR A 133 8.19 -8.94 -17.28
C THR A 133 6.93 -9.35 -16.55
N THR A 134 6.26 -10.39 -17.06
CA THR A 134 4.91 -10.75 -16.64
C THR A 134 4.86 -12.05 -15.85
N PHE A 135 3.72 -12.30 -15.20
CA PHE A 135 3.41 -13.54 -14.48
C PHE A 135 4.33 -13.82 -13.29
N ASN A 136 4.92 -12.78 -12.71
CA ASN A 136 5.77 -12.91 -11.54
C ASN A 136 4.94 -12.78 -10.25
N THR A 137 5.30 -13.56 -9.22
CA THR A 137 4.74 -13.44 -7.87
C THR A 137 5.88 -13.18 -6.89
N GLY A 138 5.89 -12.02 -6.25
CA GLY A 138 6.84 -11.67 -5.18
C GLY A 138 6.12 -11.42 -3.86
N LEU A 139 6.53 -12.12 -2.81
CA LEU A 139 5.99 -11.92 -1.46
C LEU A 139 7.14 -11.86 -0.43
N GLY A 140 7.39 -10.66 0.09
CA GLY A 140 8.43 -10.39 1.09
C GLY A 140 9.37 -9.26 0.67
N PHE A 141 10.21 -8.84 1.62
CA PHE A 141 11.19 -7.77 1.43
C PHE A 141 12.17 -8.07 0.30
N ASN A 142 12.30 -7.15 -0.66
CA ASN A 142 13.23 -7.23 -1.81
C ASN A 142 13.14 -8.52 -2.64
N THR A 143 11.95 -9.14 -2.73
CA THR A 143 11.72 -10.26 -3.64
C THR A 143 11.73 -9.79 -5.10
N LEU A 144 12.43 -10.49 -5.99
CA LEU A 144 12.53 -10.10 -7.41
C LEU A 144 12.98 -8.64 -7.63
N PHE A 145 13.77 -8.08 -6.71
CA PHE A 145 14.13 -6.65 -6.70
C PHE A 145 14.78 -6.21 -8.01
N SER A 146 15.70 -7.01 -8.56
CA SER A 146 16.47 -6.70 -9.77
C SER A 146 15.91 -7.33 -11.06
N ASN A 147 14.69 -7.91 -11.02
CA ASN A 147 14.10 -8.61 -12.17
C ASN A 147 13.70 -7.65 -13.30
N THR A 148 14.54 -7.59 -14.34
CA THR A 148 14.35 -6.66 -15.47
C THR A 148 13.44 -7.21 -16.55
N THR A 149 13.63 -8.47 -16.99
CA THR A 149 12.86 -9.09 -18.10
C THR A 149 12.45 -10.53 -17.82
N GLY A 150 12.76 -11.07 -16.64
CA GLY A 150 12.38 -12.43 -16.28
C GLY A 150 10.87 -12.56 -16.08
N ALA A 151 10.29 -13.63 -16.59
CA ALA A 151 8.86 -13.92 -16.51
C ALA A 151 8.57 -15.24 -15.77
N SER A 152 7.36 -15.37 -15.24
CA SER A 152 6.86 -16.59 -14.59
C SER A 152 7.69 -17.05 -13.38
N ASN A 153 8.26 -16.12 -12.61
CA ASN A 153 9.01 -16.43 -11.39
C ASN A 153 8.12 -16.33 -10.13
N VAL A 154 8.37 -17.18 -9.15
CA VAL A 154 7.70 -17.16 -7.83
C VAL A 154 8.75 -16.99 -6.74
N ALA A 155 8.78 -15.84 -6.08
CA ALA A 155 9.68 -15.50 -5.00
C ALA A 155 8.92 -15.25 -3.69
N ILE A 156 9.18 -16.06 -2.67
CA ILE A 156 8.54 -15.92 -1.35
C ILE A 156 9.60 -15.95 -0.25
N GLY A 157 9.69 -14.88 0.54
CA GLY A 157 10.65 -14.73 1.65
C GLY A 157 11.62 -13.57 1.46
N HIS A 158 12.29 -13.16 2.54
CA HIS A 158 13.26 -12.06 2.53
C HIS A 158 14.37 -12.30 1.50
N GLU A 159 14.48 -11.41 0.51
CA GLU A 159 15.49 -11.44 -0.57
C GLU A 159 15.48 -12.71 -1.43
N SER A 160 14.34 -13.39 -1.53
CA SER A 160 14.19 -14.52 -2.45
C SER A 160 14.22 -14.04 -3.90
N ILE A 161 15.04 -14.68 -4.74
CA ILE A 161 15.25 -14.34 -6.15
C ILE A 161 15.65 -12.85 -6.33
N LEU A 162 16.46 -12.28 -5.44
CA LEU A 162 16.74 -10.84 -5.42
C LEU A 162 17.44 -10.34 -6.69
N ASN A 163 18.50 -11.01 -7.15
CA ASN A 163 19.35 -10.55 -8.25
C ASN A 163 18.98 -11.09 -9.65
N ASN A 164 17.84 -11.77 -9.80
CA ASN A 164 17.41 -12.28 -11.12
C ASN A 164 17.28 -11.13 -12.09
N THR A 165 17.85 -11.22 -13.29
CA THR A 165 17.76 -10.17 -14.31
C THR A 165 16.86 -10.61 -15.45
N THR A 166 17.15 -11.78 -16.04
CA THR A 166 16.44 -12.30 -17.21
C THR A 166 16.03 -13.78 -17.07
N GLY A 167 16.30 -14.40 -15.92
CA GLY A 167 15.91 -15.78 -15.65
C GLY A 167 14.39 -15.94 -15.58
N ASN A 168 13.89 -17.03 -16.15
CA ASN A 168 12.46 -17.34 -16.23
C ASN A 168 12.15 -18.62 -15.47
N GLU A 169 10.89 -18.76 -15.05
CA GLU A 169 10.34 -20.02 -14.52
C GLU A 169 11.06 -20.51 -13.26
N ASN A 170 11.61 -19.60 -12.45
CA ASN A 170 12.26 -19.95 -11.18
C ASN A 170 11.28 -19.86 -10.01
N ILE A 171 11.36 -20.82 -9.09
CA ILE A 171 10.60 -20.84 -7.84
C ILE A 171 11.60 -20.79 -6.69
N GLY A 172 11.55 -19.73 -5.89
CA GLY A 172 12.42 -19.46 -4.75
C GLY A 172 11.58 -19.23 -3.50
N VAL A 173 11.62 -20.16 -2.55
CA VAL A 173 10.86 -20.07 -1.29
C VAL A 173 11.81 -20.18 -0.10
N GLY A 174 11.88 -19.14 0.72
CA GLY A 174 12.78 -19.04 1.86
C GLY A 174 13.67 -17.81 1.81
N VAL A 175 14.33 -17.52 2.93
CA VAL A 175 15.22 -16.36 3.03
C VAL A 175 16.42 -16.56 2.10
N ALA A 176 16.68 -15.59 1.24
CA ALA A 176 17.79 -15.58 0.28
C ALA A 176 17.89 -16.87 -0.59
N SER A 177 16.75 -17.49 -0.88
CA SER A 177 16.65 -18.57 -1.86
C SER A 177 16.90 -18.01 -3.27
N LEU A 178 17.77 -18.64 -4.06
CA LEU A 178 18.17 -18.16 -5.40
C LEU A 178 18.68 -16.70 -5.43
N TYR A 179 19.28 -16.22 -4.34
CA TYR A 179 19.66 -14.81 -4.14
C TYR A 179 20.46 -14.21 -5.31
N SER A 180 21.45 -14.94 -5.84
CA SER A 180 22.36 -14.47 -6.90
C SER A 180 22.02 -14.98 -8.30
N ASN A 181 20.84 -15.58 -8.51
CA ASN A 181 20.42 -15.98 -9.87
C ASN A 181 20.39 -14.77 -10.77
N THR A 182 20.96 -14.83 -11.97
CA THR A 182 20.94 -13.74 -12.94
C THR A 182 20.14 -14.18 -14.17
N THR A 183 20.59 -15.24 -14.84
CA THR A 183 19.97 -15.74 -16.08
C THR A 183 19.51 -17.19 -16.00
N GLY A 184 19.82 -17.92 -14.91
CA GLY A 184 19.40 -19.30 -14.72
C GLY A 184 17.87 -19.44 -14.79
N GLN A 185 17.40 -20.54 -15.36
CA GLN A 185 15.98 -20.79 -15.61
C GLN A 185 15.52 -22.13 -15.02
N ARG A 186 14.22 -22.24 -14.73
CA ARG A 186 13.59 -23.50 -14.29
C ARG A 186 14.22 -24.09 -13.02
N ASN A 187 14.69 -23.24 -12.11
CA ASN A 187 15.21 -23.70 -10.83
C ASN A 187 14.10 -23.71 -9.76
N LEU A 188 14.04 -24.77 -8.97
CA LEU A 188 13.21 -24.86 -7.77
C LEU A 188 14.12 -24.86 -6.54
N SER A 189 14.09 -23.79 -5.75
CA SER A 189 14.88 -23.65 -4.53
C SER A 189 13.99 -23.36 -3.33
N MET A 190 13.98 -24.27 -2.37
CA MET A 190 13.23 -24.11 -1.12
C MET A 190 14.14 -24.28 0.08
N GLY A 191 14.20 -23.27 0.94
CA GLY A 191 15.01 -23.27 2.17
C GLY A 191 15.87 -22.02 2.31
N TRP A 192 16.36 -21.77 3.54
CA TRP A 192 17.21 -20.62 3.83
C TRP A 192 18.56 -20.78 3.11
N THR A 193 18.91 -19.79 2.29
CA THR A 193 20.14 -19.74 1.47
C THR A 193 20.34 -20.95 0.54
N SER A 194 19.25 -21.61 0.16
CA SER A 194 19.28 -22.64 -0.89
C SER A 194 19.59 -21.99 -2.24
N MET A 195 20.49 -22.59 -3.02
CA MET A 195 20.98 -22.04 -4.31
C MET A 195 21.46 -20.57 -4.26
N TYR A 196 22.00 -20.11 -3.13
CA TYR A 196 22.33 -18.69 -2.92
C TYR A 196 23.24 -18.07 -4.01
N ASN A 197 24.25 -18.80 -4.50
CA ASN A 197 25.19 -18.34 -5.52
C ASN A 197 24.93 -18.91 -6.92
N ASN A 198 23.76 -19.51 -7.18
CA ASN A 198 23.45 -20.02 -8.52
C ASN A 198 23.22 -18.87 -9.48
N THR A 199 24.21 -18.50 -10.29
CA THR A 199 24.12 -17.36 -11.22
C THR A 199 23.45 -17.73 -12.54
N ILE A 200 23.92 -18.81 -13.19
CA ILE A 200 23.49 -19.22 -14.55
C ILE A 200 22.94 -20.64 -14.62
N GLY A 201 23.15 -21.45 -13.58
CA GLY A 201 22.70 -22.84 -13.54
C GLY A 201 21.19 -22.95 -13.72
N SER A 202 20.75 -23.92 -14.50
CA SER A 202 19.33 -24.10 -14.87
C SER A 202 18.85 -25.52 -14.59
N ASN A 203 17.55 -25.70 -14.44
CA ASN A 203 16.90 -26.99 -14.18
C ASN A 203 17.39 -27.67 -12.89
N ASN A 204 17.77 -26.91 -11.86
CA ASN A 204 18.15 -27.47 -10.57
C ASN A 204 16.94 -27.56 -9.63
N ILE A 205 16.95 -28.52 -8.72
CA ILE A 205 15.99 -28.66 -7.61
C ILE A 205 16.80 -28.75 -6.31
N ALA A 206 16.60 -27.81 -5.39
CA ALA A 206 17.29 -27.76 -4.09
C ALA A 206 16.28 -27.58 -2.96
N LEU A 207 16.16 -28.57 -2.09
CA LEU A 207 15.23 -28.55 -0.95
C LEU A 207 16.00 -28.72 0.35
N GLY A 208 16.10 -27.67 1.16
CA GLY A 208 16.77 -27.69 2.47
C GLY A 208 17.59 -26.44 2.78
N TYR A 209 18.15 -26.40 3.98
CA TYR A 209 19.06 -25.33 4.40
C TYR A 209 20.39 -25.43 3.64
N ARG A 210 20.80 -24.34 2.97
CA ARG A 210 22.07 -24.24 2.22
C ARG A 210 22.30 -25.32 1.16
N THR A 211 21.25 -26.00 0.72
CA THR A 211 21.32 -27.00 -0.34
C THR A 211 21.74 -26.33 -1.65
N LEU A 212 22.73 -26.90 -2.35
CA LEU A 212 23.29 -26.33 -3.59
C LEU A 212 23.73 -24.86 -3.48
N SER A 213 24.10 -24.38 -2.28
CA SER A 213 24.36 -22.94 -2.03
C SER A 213 25.41 -22.32 -2.96
N SER A 214 26.42 -23.08 -3.38
CA SER A 214 27.48 -22.63 -4.30
C SER A 214 27.37 -23.30 -5.67
N ASN A 215 26.18 -23.76 -6.05
CA ASN A 215 25.99 -24.44 -7.32
C ASN A 215 26.10 -23.47 -8.50
N THR A 216 26.95 -23.77 -9.48
CA THR A 216 27.03 -23.02 -10.75
C THR A 216 26.69 -23.88 -11.97
N ALA A 217 26.32 -25.14 -11.75
CA ALA A 217 26.01 -26.13 -12.78
C ALA A 217 24.49 -26.31 -12.97
N SER A 218 24.11 -27.12 -13.95
CA SER A 218 22.71 -27.35 -14.32
C SER A 218 22.26 -28.77 -14.03
N SER A 219 20.94 -28.97 -13.98
CA SER A 219 20.30 -30.28 -13.91
C SER A 219 20.70 -31.11 -12.68
N ASN A 220 20.77 -30.50 -11.50
CA ASN A 220 21.03 -31.20 -10.24
C ASN A 220 19.76 -31.28 -9.38
N LEU A 221 19.56 -32.43 -8.74
CA LEU A 221 18.59 -32.61 -7.66
C LEU A 221 19.38 -32.75 -6.35
N ALA A 222 18.99 -31.98 -5.33
CA ALA A 222 19.59 -32.07 -4.02
C ALA A 222 18.50 -31.86 -2.96
N ILE A 223 18.42 -32.78 -2.01
CA ILE A 223 17.47 -32.71 -0.89
C ILE A 223 18.24 -32.95 0.40
N GLY A 224 18.03 -32.08 1.39
CA GLY A 224 18.65 -32.17 2.70
C GLY A 224 19.60 -31.02 3.02
N ASN A 225 19.91 -30.89 4.31
CA ASN A 225 20.80 -29.87 4.86
C ASN A 225 22.19 -29.95 4.21
N GLU A 226 22.63 -28.85 3.60
CA GLU A 226 23.94 -28.72 2.95
C GLU A 226 24.24 -29.78 1.86
N SER A 227 23.21 -30.44 1.33
CA SER A 227 23.39 -31.41 0.23
C SER A 227 23.91 -30.69 -1.02
N LEU A 228 24.95 -31.27 -1.63
CA LEU A 228 25.67 -30.72 -2.79
C LEU A 228 26.11 -29.25 -2.60
N LEU A 229 26.41 -28.83 -1.37
CA LEU A 229 26.71 -27.44 -0.98
C LEU A 229 27.66 -26.71 -1.96
N ASN A 230 28.72 -27.39 -2.39
CA ASN A 230 29.80 -26.82 -3.22
C ASN A 230 29.88 -27.41 -4.63
N ASN A 231 28.73 -27.68 -5.26
CA ASN A 231 28.70 -28.26 -6.60
C ASN A 231 28.95 -27.23 -7.73
N THR A 232 30.21 -26.93 -8.04
CA THR A 232 30.54 -25.90 -9.04
C THR A 232 30.49 -26.40 -10.49
N THR A 233 30.68 -27.70 -10.74
CA THR A 233 30.78 -28.24 -12.12
C THR A 233 29.97 -29.50 -12.36
N GLY A 234 29.55 -30.23 -11.33
CA GLY A 234 28.77 -31.45 -11.48
C GLY A 234 27.39 -31.15 -12.03
N SER A 235 27.00 -31.85 -13.08
CA SER A 235 25.64 -31.81 -13.63
C SER A 235 25.04 -33.21 -13.52
N LEU A 236 23.71 -33.32 -13.47
CA LEU A 236 23.01 -34.61 -13.35
C LEU A 236 23.29 -35.35 -12.02
N ASN A 237 23.57 -34.62 -10.94
CA ASN A 237 23.67 -35.21 -9.61
C ASN A 237 22.28 -35.38 -8.96
N LEU A 238 22.14 -36.42 -8.11
CA LEU A 238 20.97 -36.70 -7.27
C LEU A 238 21.37 -36.83 -5.79
#